data_AF-A0A2U9INI0-F1
#
_entry.id   AF-A0A2U9INI0-F1
#
_cell.length_a   1.000
_cell.length_b   1.000
_cell.length_c   1.000
_cell.angle_alpha   90.00
_cell.angle_beta   90.00
_cell.angle_gamma   90.00
#
_symmetry.space_group_name_H-M   'P 1'
#
loop_
_entity.id
_entity.type
_entity.pdbx_description
1 polymer ?
#
loop_
_entity_poly.entity_id
_entity_poly.type
_entity_poly.pdbx_seq_one_letter_code
_entity_poly.pdbx_strand_id
1 'polypeptide(L)'
;MKLSDVIKLYKIKEEDEIEIREKIEFEDIDINIGTRVLLSNGKRRRIVDLGLLSIAYKCNKNFVNDYLDLSYSLEDIHKKYNTYTELEFISLYCEKFIKDKDLLAVAEKIKTYILARENKLHGF
;
A
#
# COMPACT_ATOMS: atom_id res chain seq x y z
N MET A 1 16.66 -4.42 3.15
CA MET A 1 16.20 -5.72 3.69
C MET A 1 15.16 -6.36 2.77
N LYS A 2 15.11 -7.70 2.72
CA LYS A 2 14.08 -8.40 1.94
C LYS A 2 12.73 -8.42 2.65
N LEU A 3 11.64 -8.44 1.88
CA LEU A 3 10.28 -8.53 2.41
C LEU A 3 10.07 -9.77 3.29
N SER A 4 10.63 -10.91 2.89
CA SER A 4 10.61 -12.14 3.70
C SER A 4 11.23 -11.97 5.09
N ASP A 5 12.27 -11.13 5.24
CA ASP A 5 12.89 -10.86 6.54
C ASP A 5 12.04 -9.91 7.39
N VAL A 6 11.36 -8.94 6.76
CA VAL A 6 10.38 -8.06 7.43
C VAL A 6 9.24 -8.90 8.03
N ILE A 7 8.72 -9.88 7.28
CA ILE A 7 7.64 -10.75 7.76
C ILE A 7 8.10 -11.62 8.93
N LYS A 8 9.33 -12.15 8.88
CA LYS A 8 9.89 -12.92 10.02
C LYS A 8 9.96 -12.05 11.26
N LEU A 9 10.47 -10.82 11.12
CA LEU A 9 10.51 -9.84 12.21
C LEU A 9 9.11 -9.57 12.77
N TYR A 10 8.12 -9.34 11.90
CA TYR A 10 6.71 -9.12 12.27
C TYR A 10 6.18 -10.23 13.19
N LYS A 11 6.38 -11.48 12.78
CA LYS A 11 5.95 -12.65 13.54
C LYS A 11 6.70 -12.83 14.86
N ILE A 12 7.98 -12.49 14.91
CA ILE A 12 8.82 -12.66 16.12
C ILE A 12 8.47 -11.63 17.19
N LYS A 13 8.20 -10.38 16.78
CA LYS A 13 7.96 -9.30 17.75
C LYS A 13 6.54 -9.31 18.32
N GLU A 14 5.58 -9.88 17.60
CA GLU A 14 4.16 -9.88 17.99
C GLU A 14 3.60 -8.45 18.25
N GLU A 15 4.22 -7.43 17.65
CA GLU A 15 3.83 -6.03 17.75
C GLU A 15 2.77 -5.69 16.69
N ASP A 16 1.85 -4.76 17.01
CA ASP A 16 0.83 -4.26 16.07
C ASP A 16 1.47 -3.70 14.79
N GLU A 17 2.62 -3.03 14.94
CA GLU A 17 3.41 -2.46 13.84
C GLU A 17 4.90 -2.53 14.17
N ILE A 18 5.73 -2.91 13.19
CA ILE A 18 7.19 -2.84 13.32
C ILE A 18 7.74 -1.62 12.59
N GLU A 19 8.59 -0.85 13.27
CA GLU A 19 9.35 0.23 12.64
C GLU A 19 10.48 -0.33 11.77
N ILE A 20 10.46 0.01 10.48
CA ILE A 20 11.47 -0.35 9.49
C ILE A 20 12.14 0.93 8.99
N ARG A 21 13.47 1.00 9.15
CA ARG A 21 14.28 2.15 8.71
C ARG A 21 15.03 1.91 7.41
N GLU A 22 15.10 0.66 6.99
CA GLU A 22 15.80 0.24 5.79
C GLU A 22 14.85 0.16 4.60
N LYS A 23 15.39 0.27 3.39
CA LYS A 23 14.63 0.01 2.17
C LYS A 23 14.16 -1.45 2.16
N ILE A 24 12.87 -1.65 1.91
CA ILE A 24 12.28 -2.98 1.71
C ILE A 24 12.41 -3.35 0.22
N GLU A 25 13.05 -4.47 -0.06
CA GLU A 25 13.04 -5.11 -1.37
C GLU A 25 11.82 -6.02 -1.44
N PHE A 26 10.82 -5.60 -2.21
CA PHE A 26 9.54 -6.29 -2.27
C PHE A 26 9.62 -7.56 -3.13
N GLU A 27 9.04 -8.64 -2.64
CA GLU A 27 9.07 -9.98 -3.24
C GLU A 27 7.63 -10.42 -3.58
N ASP A 28 7.45 -11.26 -4.59
CA ASP A 28 6.14 -11.85 -4.91
C ASP A 28 5.86 -13.03 -3.96
N ILE A 29 5.41 -12.69 -2.75
CA ILE A 29 5.02 -13.63 -1.71
C ILE A 29 3.65 -13.25 -1.16
N ASP A 30 2.86 -14.26 -0.76
CA ASP A 30 1.55 -14.02 -0.16
C ASP A 30 1.71 -13.53 1.29
N ILE A 31 1.04 -12.42 1.60
CA ILE A 31 1.08 -11.75 2.89
C ILE A 31 -0.35 -11.49 3.35
N ASN A 32 -0.62 -11.77 4.62
CA ASN A 32 -1.93 -11.50 5.20
C ASN A 32 -2.20 -9.99 5.26
N ILE A 33 -3.42 -9.59 4.90
CA ILE A 33 -3.92 -8.23 5.11
C ILE A 33 -3.84 -7.91 6.61
N GLY A 34 -3.46 -6.69 6.95
CA GLY A 34 -3.22 -6.28 8.34
C GLY A 34 -1.77 -6.46 8.80
N THR A 35 -0.89 -7.06 7.99
CA THR A 35 0.55 -7.08 8.28
C THR A 35 1.13 -5.68 8.08
N ARG A 36 1.14 -4.87 9.13
CA ARG A 36 1.52 -3.45 9.07
C ARG A 36 2.96 -3.22 9.50
N VAL A 37 3.59 -2.28 8.80
CA VAL A 37 4.91 -1.76 9.16
C VAL A 37 4.91 -0.25 9.15
N LEU A 38 5.73 0.33 10.02
CA LEU A 38 5.98 1.75 10.07
C LEU A 38 7.30 2.05 9.39
N LEU A 39 7.25 2.51 8.14
CA LEU A 39 8.43 2.99 7.45
C LEU A 39 8.90 4.30 8.05
N SER A 40 10.20 4.46 8.25
CA SER A 40 10.80 5.69 8.78
C SER A 40 12.16 5.97 8.15
N ASN A 41 12.36 7.16 7.58
CA ASN A 41 13.68 7.62 7.12
C ASN A 41 14.28 8.72 8.00
N GLY A 42 13.77 8.86 9.23
CA GLY A 42 14.16 9.92 10.17
C GLY A 42 13.49 11.28 9.94
N LYS A 43 12.99 11.56 8.72
CA LYS A 43 12.23 12.79 8.40
C LYS A 43 10.74 12.54 8.20
N ARG A 44 10.42 11.44 7.52
CA ARG A 44 9.05 11.04 7.17
C ARG A 44 8.77 9.66 7.75
N ARG A 45 7.50 9.45 8.10
CA ARG A 45 6.98 8.17 8.55
C ARG A 45 5.74 7.83 7.75
N ARG A 46 5.55 6.55 7.43
CA ARG A 46 4.38 6.04 6.71
C ARG A 46 4.01 4.68 7.26
N ILE A 47 2.77 4.53 7.71
CA ILE A 47 2.20 3.22 8.02
C ILE A 47 1.84 2.57 6.69
N VAL A 48 2.24 1.32 6.52
CA VAL A 48 2.10 0.58 5.27
C VAL A 48 1.52 -0.79 5.57
N ASP A 49 0.51 -1.21 4.80
CA ASP A 49 -0.02 -2.57 4.86
C ASP A 49 0.65 -3.46 3.80
N LEU A 50 1.51 -4.37 4.26
CA LEU A 50 2.26 -5.26 3.37
C LEU A 50 1.36 -6.28 2.66
N GLY A 51 0.22 -6.64 3.27
CA GLY A 51 -0.78 -7.49 2.64
C GLY A 51 -1.42 -6.80 1.43
N LEU A 52 -1.84 -5.54 1.57
CA LEU A 52 -2.37 -4.75 0.46
C LEU A 52 -1.29 -4.47 -0.60
N LEU A 53 -0.06 -4.16 -0.18
CA LEU A 53 1.06 -4.02 -1.13
C LEU A 53 1.36 -5.31 -1.88
N SER A 54 1.17 -6.50 -1.29
CA SER A 54 1.36 -7.76 -2.01
C SER A 54 0.39 -7.92 -3.19
N ILE A 55 -0.84 -7.45 -3.03
CA ILE A 55 -1.85 -7.39 -4.11
C ILE A 55 -1.43 -6.34 -5.15
N ALA A 56 -1.04 -5.15 -4.69
CA ALA A 56 -0.57 -4.08 -5.57
C ALA A 56 0.67 -4.49 -6.36
N TYR A 57 1.58 -5.29 -5.79
CA TYR A 57 2.82 -5.73 -6.45
C TYR A 57 2.55 -6.64 -7.66
N LYS A 58 1.55 -7.53 -7.56
CA LYS A 58 1.09 -8.38 -8.67
C LYS A 58 0.49 -7.57 -9.82
N CYS A 59 -0.02 -6.38 -9.51
CA CYS A 59 -0.70 -5.47 -10.42
C CYS A 59 0.24 -4.44 -11.05
N ASN A 60 1.06 -3.77 -10.23
CA ASN A 60 1.99 -2.72 -10.63
C ASN A 60 3.16 -2.61 -9.64
N LYS A 61 4.31 -3.17 -10.02
CA LYS A 61 5.54 -3.12 -9.21
C LYS A 61 6.09 -1.70 -9.00
N ASN A 62 5.87 -0.79 -9.96
CA ASN A 62 6.38 0.57 -9.87
C ASN A 62 5.67 1.34 -8.75
N PHE A 63 4.35 1.19 -8.62
CA PHE A 63 3.60 1.78 -7.51
C PHE A 63 4.17 1.33 -6.17
N VAL A 64 4.42 0.03 -5.99
CA VAL A 64 4.96 -0.50 -4.72
C VAL A 64 6.34 0.07 -4.42
N ASN A 65 7.23 0.13 -5.41
CA ASN A 65 8.56 0.69 -5.22
C ASN A 65 8.52 2.17 -4.84
N ASP A 66 7.69 2.97 -5.52
CA ASP A 66 7.54 4.39 -5.24
C ASP A 66 6.85 4.62 -3.90
N TYR A 67 5.85 3.80 -3.55
CA TYR A 67 5.12 3.90 -2.29
C TYR A 67 5.96 3.50 -1.06
N LEU A 68 6.94 2.61 -1.23
CA LEU A 68 7.89 2.27 -0.18
C LEU A 68 9.04 3.29 -0.06
N ASP A 69 9.27 4.09 -1.10
CA ASP A 69 10.31 5.12 -1.09
C ASP A 69 9.80 6.42 -0.45
N LEU A 70 10.27 6.68 0.77
CA LEU A 70 9.94 7.88 1.54
C LEU A 70 10.54 9.17 0.97
N SER A 71 11.33 9.11 -0.11
CA SER A 71 11.69 10.29 -0.90
C SER A 71 10.47 10.92 -1.57
N TYR A 72 9.45 10.12 -1.93
CA TYR A 72 8.17 10.57 -2.45
C TYR A 72 7.19 10.90 -1.33
N SER A 73 6.64 12.11 -1.35
CA SER A 73 5.51 12.49 -0.49
C SER A 73 4.22 11.82 -0.96
N LEU A 74 3.19 11.81 -0.11
CA LEU A 74 1.87 11.32 -0.52
C LEU A 74 1.26 12.16 -1.65
N GLU A 75 1.64 13.44 -1.77
CA GLU A 75 1.24 14.29 -2.88
C GLU A 75 1.92 13.87 -4.19
N ASP A 76 3.19 13.47 -4.14
CA ASP A 76 3.91 12.94 -5.31
C ASP A 76 3.31 11.61 -5.77
N ILE A 77 2.97 10.73 -4.82
CA ILE A 77 2.25 9.47 -5.10
C ILE A 77 0.90 9.78 -5.76
N HIS A 78 0.12 10.71 -5.20
CA HIS A 78 -1.19 11.07 -5.76
C HIS A 78 -1.06 11.68 -7.15
N LYS A 79 -0.11 12.59 -7.39
CA LYS A 79 0.14 13.15 -8.75
C LYS A 79 0.46 12.08 -9.78
N LYS A 80 1.13 11.00 -9.38
CA LYS A 80 1.57 9.93 -10.30
C LYS A 80 0.53 8.82 -10.47
N TYR A 81 -0.24 8.52 -9.43
CA TYR A 81 -1.11 7.35 -9.36
C TYR A 81 -2.56 7.64 -9.01
N ASN A 82 -2.94 8.91 -8.80
CA ASN A 82 -4.26 9.36 -8.32
C ASN A 82 -4.75 8.69 -7.03
N THR A 83 -3.81 8.28 -6.17
CA THR A 83 -4.08 7.51 -4.94
C THR A 83 -3.20 7.99 -3.79
N TYR A 84 -3.72 7.96 -2.57
CA TYR A 84 -2.92 8.23 -1.36
C TYR A 84 -2.51 6.97 -0.59
N THR A 85 -3.22 5.86 -0.79
CA THR A 85 -3.00 4.62 -0.04
C THR A 85 -2.95 3.42 -0.96
N GLU A 86 -2.40 2.33 -0.45
CA GLU A 86 -2.41 1.03 -1.09
C GLU A 86 -3.84 0.55 -1.35
N LEU A 87 -4.75 0.80 -0.40
CA LEU A 87 -6.15 0.44 -0.51
C LEU A 87 -6.83 1.21 -1.65
N GLU A 88 -6.57 2.51 -1.77
CA GLU A 88 -7.08 3.30 -2.91
C GLU A 88 -6.52 2.77 -4.23
N PHE A 89 -5.23 2.46 -4.28
CA PHE A 89 -4.57 1.95 -5.47
C PHE A 89 -5.15 0.62 -5.95
N ILE A 90 -5.28 -0.35 -5.04
CA ILE A 90 -5.85 -1.66 -5.41
C ILE A 90 -7.32 -1.52 -5.83
N SER A 91 -8.06 -0.59 -5.22
CA SER A 91 -9.48 -0.35 -5.53
C SER A 91 -9.68 0.21 -6.93
N LEU A 92 -8.79 1.09 -7.38
CA LEU A 92 -8.86 1.67 -8.71
C LEU A 92 -8.35 0.72 -9.80
N TYR A 93 -7.26 0.00 -9.54
CA TYR A 93 -6.46 -0.61 -10.61
C TYR A 93 -6.30 -2.13 -10.54
N CYS A 94 -6.55 -2.75 -9.37
CA CYS A 94 -6.08 -4.12 -9.12
C CYS A 94 -7.20 -5.09 -8.71
N GLU A 95 -8.45 -4.75 -8.98
CA GLU A 95 -9.66 -5.53 -8.65
C GLU A 95 -9.52 -7.03 -9.01
N LYS A 96 -8.99 -7.35 -10.19
CA LYS A 96 -8.78 -8.74 -10.67
C LYS A 96 -7.81 -9.58 -9.84
N PHE A 97 -7.00 -8.95 -8.98
CA PHE A 97 -6.03 -9.64 -8.12
C PHE A 97 -6.56 -9.82 -6.69
N ILE A 98 -7.72 -9.25 -6.36
CA ILE A 98 -8.34 -9.38 -5.04
C ILE A 98 -9.10 -10.71 -5.00
N LYS A 99 -8.62 -11.64 -4.17
CA LYS A 99 -9.27 -12.96 -3.97
C LYS A 99 -10.28 -12.96 -2.82
N ASP A 100 -10.05 -12.10 -1.82
CA ASP A 100 -10.91 -11.97 -0.66
C ASP A 100 -12.18 -11.20 -1.03
N LYS A 101 -13.35 -11.81 -0.79
CA LYS A 101 -14.64 -11.23 -1.19
C LYS A 101 -15.02 -10.01 -0.37
N ASP A 102 -14.64 -9.97 0.90
CA ASP A 102 -14.93 -8.85 1.77
C ASP A 102 -14.05 -7.66 1.40
N LEU A 103 -12.77 -7.90 1.12
CA LEU A 103 -11.88 -6.88 0.57
C LEU A 103 -12.38 -6.37 -0.79
N LEU A 104 -12.87 -7.26 -1.66
CA LEU A 104 -13.42 -6.86 -2.96
C LEU A 104 -14.62 -5.91 -2.79
N ALA A 105 -15.57 -6.26 -1.90
CA ALA A 105 -16.71 -5.41 -1.62
C ALA A 105 -16.32 -4.04 -1.01
N VAL A 106 -15.26 -4.00 -0.20
CA VAL A 106 -14.68 -2.75 0.32
C VAL A 106 -14.04 -1.95 -0.82
N ALA A 107 -13.27 -2.60 -1.68
CA ALA A 107 -12.58 -1.97 -2.80
C ALA A 107 -13.55 -1.31 -3.78
N GLU A 108 -14.66 -1.98 -4.11
CA GLU A 108 -15.71 -1.42 -4.97
C GLU A 108 -16.31 -0.12 -4.38
N LYS A 109 -16.61 -0.09 -3.07
CA LYS A 109 -17.13 1.11 -2.40
C LYS A 109 -16.11 2.25 -2.39
N ILE A 110 -14.84 1.93 -2.13
CA ILE A 110 -13.75 2.90 -2.11
C ILE A 110 -13.51 3.49 -3.50
N LYS A 111 -13.56 2.67 -4.55
CA LYS A 111 -13.47 3.12 -5.94
C LYS A 111 -14.51 4.19 -6.26
N THR A 112 -15.77 3.97 -5.90
CA THR A 112 -16.84 4.97 -6.07
C THR A 112 -16.54 6.26 -5.32
N TYR A 113 -16.07 6.16 -4.08
CA TYR A 113 -15.69 7.33 -3.27
C TYR A 113 -14.54 8.14 -3.91
N ILE A 114 -13.49 7.48 -4.38
CA ILE A 114 -12.33 8.15 -5.01
C ILE A 114 -12.78 8.89 -6.27
N LEU A 115 -13.53 8.24 -7.16
CA LEU A 115 -14.02 8.87 -8.39
C LEU A 115 -14.88 10.12 -8.08
N ALA A 116 -15.70 10.06 -7.04
CA ALA A 116 -16.48 11.22 -6.59
C ALA A 116 -15.60 12.35 -6.03
N ARG A 117 -14.52 12.02 -5.30
CA ARG A 117 -13.53 12.99 -4.79
C ARG A 117 -12.84 13.72 -5.94
N GLU A 118 -12.34 12.98 -6.92
CA GLU A 118 -11.61 13.56 -8.05
C GLU A 118 -12.53 14.38 -8.96
N ASN A 119 -13.78 13.97 -9.17
CA ASN A 119 -14.76 14.76 -9.93
C ASN A 119 -15.12 16.09 -9.24
N LYS A 120 -15.14 16.13 -7.90
CA LYS A 120 -15.34 17.40 -7.16
C LYS A 120 -14.17 18.36 -7.30
N LEU A 121 -12.97 17.88 -7.59
CA LEU A 121 -11.79 18.73 -7.84
C LEU A 121 -11.84 19.38 -9.24
N HIS A 122 -12.64 18.85 -10.17
CA HIS A 122 -12.77 19.34 -11.55
C HIS A 122 -14.09 20.07 -11.84
N GLY A 123 -14.94 20.29 -10.83
CA GLY A 123 -16.21 21.01 -10.98
C GLY A 123 -16.11 22.49 -10.60
N PHE A 124 -15.82 23.34 -11.58
CA PHE A 124 -16.17 24.77 -11.61
C PHE A 124 -16.73 25.12 -12.99
#